data_AF-A0AAD6RWC7-F1
#
_entry.id   AF-A0AAD6RWC7-F1
#
_cell.length_a   1.000
_cell.length_b   1.000
_cell.length_c   1.000
_cell.angle_alpha   90.00
_cell.angle_beta   90.00
_cell.angle_gamma   90.00
#
_symmetry.space_group_name_H-M   'P 1'
#
loop_
_entity.id
_entity.type
_entity.pdbx_description
1 polymer ?
#
loop_
_entity_poly.entity_id
_entity_poly.type
_entity_poly.pdbx_seq_one_letter_code
_entity_poly.pdbx_strand_id
1 'polypeptide(L)'
;MAARNLSFTASSLPAASVSNPISLPRTHEATPAPATKTIPQRTVYHTLQADLAPMMAQIQTQEQLDSLRESLAQVQRTAAIQARQEQVQDPPTITRKGRPPTQRLTGPTEGPARGGGARIPMQGPPQRRQNQCSLCREFGHNRTSCSLRAQA
;
A
#
# COMPACT_ATOMS: atom_id res chain seq x y z
N MET A 1 -29.83 -50.92 2.49
CA MET A 1 -30.29 -49.64 1.90
C MET A 1 -31.08 -48.90 2.98
N ALA A 2 -30.51 -47.84 3.57
CA ALA A 2 -31.20 -47.01 4.55
C ALA A 2 -30.91 -45.54 4.22
N ALA A 3 -31.90 -44.86 3.64
CA ALA A 3 -31.83 -43.44 3.31
C ALA A 3 -32.07 -42.62 4.57
N ARG A 4 -31.08 -41.81 4.97
CA ARG A 4 -31.23 -40.79 6.00
C ARG A 4 -31.65 -39.48 5.33
N ASN A 5 -32.90 -39.10 5.55
CA ASN A 5 -33.45 -37.80 5.19
C ASN A 5 -32.82 -36.72 6.08
N LEU A 6 -32.03 -35.83 5.49
CA LEU A 6 -31.56 -34.60 6.14
C LEU A 6 -32.51 -33.47 5.74
N SER A 7 -33.38 -33.10 6.67
CA SER A 7 -34.28 -31.96 6.58
C SER A 7 -33.45 -30.66 6.58
N PHE A 8 -33.33 -30.02 5.42
CA PHE A 8 -32.68 -28.73 5.29
C PHE A 8 -33.67 -27.62 5.67
N THR A 9 -33.70 -27.24 6.95
CA THR A 9 -34.46 -26.06 7.38
C THR A 9 -33.65 -24.81 7.04
N ALA A 10 -34.02 -24.18 5.92
CA ALA A 10 -33.54 -22.87 5.54
C ALA A 10 -33.91 -21.85 6.65
N SER A 11 -32.93 -21.47 7.46
CA SER A 11 -33.09 -20.33 8.36
C SER A 11 -33.09 -19.06 7.51
N SER A 12 -34.27 -18.45 7.39
CA SER A 12 -34.45 -17.17 6.72
C SER A 12 -33.76 -16.08 7.56
N LEU A 13 -32.65 -15.55 7.06
CA LEU A 13 -32.05 -14.34 7.62
C LEU A 13 -32.85 -13.12 7.14
N PRO A 14 -33.29 -12.21 8.03
CA PRO A 14 -34.05 -11.04 7.65
C PRO A 14 -33.17 -10.07 6.82
N ALA A 15 -33.66 -9.73 5.63
CA ALA A 15 -33.09 -8.79 4.67
C ALA A 15 -33.17 -7.31 5.12
N ALA A 16 -32.83 -7.03 6.37
CA ALA A 16 -32.91 -5.70 6.97
C ALA A 16 -31.60 -5.31 7.65
N SER A 17 -30.51 -5.35 6.89
CA SER A 17 -29.23 -4.73 7.30
C SER A 17 -28.43 -4.24 6.08
N VAL A 18 -29.11 -3.90 4.98
CA VAL A 18 -28.49 -3.20 3.85
C VAL A 18 -28.79 -1.72 4.01
N SER A 19 -28.09 -1.10 4.94
CA SER A 19 -28.07 0.35 5.09
C SER A 19 -26.68 0.68 5.60
N ASN A 20 -25.78 1.03 4.68
CA ASN A 20 -24.53 1.71 5.03
C ASN A 20 -24.88 3.20 5.19
N PRO A 21 -25.06 3.73 6.41
CA PRO A 21 -25.19 5.16 6.55
C PRO A 21 -23.85 5.80 6.17
N ILE A 22 -23.83 6.52 5.05
CA ILE A 22 -22.81 7.54 4.80
C ILE A 22 -22.95 8.54 5.93
N SER A 23 -22.05 8.47 6.90
CA SER A 23 -22.02 9.39 8.02
C SER A 23 -20.57 9.69 8.39
N LEU A 24 -20.23 10.96 8.15
CA LEU A 24 -19.17 11.79 8.74
C LEU A 24 -17.81 11.83 8.01
N PRO A 25 -17.20 13.03 7.93
CA PRO A 25 -15.84 13.20 7.43
C PRO A 25 -14.89 12.42 8.33
N ARG A 26 -14.05 11.61 7.70
CA ARG A 26 -12.99 10.81 8.32
C ARG A 26 -12.00 11.77 9.01
N THR A 27 -12.28 12.15 10.24
CA THR A 27 -11.21 12.51 11.18
C THR A 27 -10.33 11.28 11.24
N HIS A 28 -9.08 11.44 10.79
CA HIS A 28 -8.03 10.44 10.95
C HIS A 28 -7.69 10.35 12.45
N GLU A 29 -8.62 9.88 13.27
CA GLU A 29 -8.28 9.32 14.56
C GLU A 29 -7.62 7.98 14.25
N ALA A 30 -6.30 8.03 14.12
CA ALA A 30 -5.47 6.85 13.98
C ALA A 30 -5.63 6.03 15.25
N THR A 31 -6.60 5.10 15.26
CA THR A 31 -6.67 4.07 16.29
C THR A 31 -5.31 3.39 16.31
N PRO A 32 -4.54 3.48 17.41
CA PRO A 32 -3.24 2.83 17.47
C PRO A 32 -3.46 1.32 17.30
N ALA A 33 -2.64 0.69 16.46
CA ALA A 33 -2.68 -0.76 16.30
C ALA A 33 -2.61 -1.42 17.70
N PRO A 34 -3.43 -2.43 17.97
CA PRO A 34 -3.43 -3.09 19.28
C PRO A 34 -2.01 -3.59 19.58
N ALA A 35 -1.58 -3.40 20.83
CA ALA A 35 -0.24 -3.80 21.26
C ALA A 35 -0.03 -5.30 20.97
N THR A 36 0.95 -5.61 20.12
CA THR A 36 1.29 -6.99 19.80
C THR A 36 1.94 -7.63 21.03
N LYS A 37 1.30 -8.68 21.56
CA LYS A 37 1.90 -9.47 22.64
C LYS A 37 2.97 -10.37 22.04
N THR A 38 4.23 -10.09 22.34
CA THR A 38 5.33 -10.96 21.93
C THR A 38 5.30 -12.24 22.75
N ILE A 39 5.46 -13.38 22.08
CA ILE A 39 5.56 -14.69 22.72
C ILE A 39 7.05 -14.93 23.01
N PRO A 40 7.43 -15.30 24.25
CA PRO A 40 8.82 -15.57 24.57
C PRO A 40 9.34 -16.80 23.80
N GLN A 41 10.58 -16.72 23.32
CA GLN A 41 11.21 -17.74 22.47
C GLN A 41 11.18 -19.14 23.10
N ARG A 42 11.39 -19.23 24.42
CA ARG A 42 11.39 -20.51 25.15
C ARG A 42 10.03 -21.21 25.06
N THR A 43 8.93 -20.45 25.13
CA THR A 43 7.58 -21.01 24.98
C THR A 43 7.39 -21.53 23.57
N VAL A 44 7.75 -20.74 22.55
CA VAL A 44 7.67 -21.17 21.14
C VAL A 44 8.44 -22.46 20.90
N TYR A 45 9.66 -22.56 21.42
CA TYR A 45 10.48 -23.76 21.24
C TYR A 45 9.84 -24.99 21.90
N HIS A 46 9.43 -24.89 23.16
CA HIS A 46 8.85 -26.05 23.87
C HIS A 46 7.50 -26.47 23.30
N THR A 47 6.66 -25.53 22.87
CA THR A 47 5.37 -25.88 22.23
C THR A 47 5.61 -26.58 20.91
N LEU A 48 6.45 -26.01 20.04
CA LEU A 48 6.75 -26.63 18.74
C LEU A 48 7.41 -28.00 18.89
N GLN A 49 8.32 -28.14 19.85
CA GLN A 49 8.97 -29.42 20.10
C GLN A 49 7.97 -30.48 20.59
N ALA A 50 7.05 -30.12 21.48
CA ALA A 50 6.02 -31.03 21.97
C ALA A 50 5.06 -31.46 20.84
N ASP A 51 4.68 -30.53 19.98
CA ASP A 51 3.77 -30.78 18.85
C ASP A 51 4.43 -31.66 17.77
N LEU A 52 5.73 -31.50 17.54
CA LEU A 52 6.49 -32.28 16.56
C LEU A 52 6.97 -33.63 17.09
N ALA A 53 7.06 -33.82 18.41
CA ALA A 53 7.50 -35.06 19.05
C ALA A 53 6.82 -36.35 18.51
N PRO A 54 5.49 -36.44 18.39
CA PRO A 54 4.84 -37.65 17.86
C PRO A 54 5.21 -37.93 16.40
N MET A 55 5.47 -36.88 15.62
CA MET A 55 5.83 -37.01 14.21
C MET A 55 7.28 -37.48 14.08
N MET A 56 8.19 -36.97 14.93
CA MET A 56 9.58 -37.40 14.96
C MET A 56 9.75 -38.87 15.39
N ALA A 57 8.89 -39.39 16.26
CA ALA A 57 8.93 -40.79 16.69
C ALA A 57 8.70 -41.80 15.55
N GLN A 58 8.11 -41.37 14.43
CA GLN A 58 7.83 -42.20 13.26
C GLN A 58 8.98 -42.19 12.25
N ILE A 59 9.95 -41.28 12.40
CA ILE A 59 11.07 -41.13 11.47
C ILE A 59 12.16 -42.12 11.86
N GLN A 60 12.34 -43.14 11.03
CA GLN A 60 13.35 -44.19 11.21
C GLN A 60 14.46 -44.11 10.17
N THR A 61 14.19 -43.48 9.01
CA THR A 61 15.15 -43.39 7.91
C THR A 61 15.45 -41.95 7.51
N GLN A 62 16.60 -41.76 6.86
CA GLN A 62 16.99 -40.46 6.32
C GLN A 62 16.01 -39.96 5.25
N GLU A 63 15.51 -40.86 4.40
CA GLU A 63 14.52 -40.54 3.36
C GLU A 63 13.21 -40.00 3.95
N GLN A 64 12.77 -40.55 5.08
CA GLN A 64 11.58 -40.05 5.80
C GLN A 64 11.81 -38.66 6.37
N LEU A 65 13.00 -38.39 6.91
CA LEU A 65 13.37 -37.07 7.40
C LEU A 65 13.40 -36.05 6.26
N ASP A 66 13.98 -36.40 5.12
CA ASP A 66 14.08 -35.51 3.96
C ASP A 66 12.70 -35.24 3.36
N SER A 67 11.84 -36.25 3.26
CA SER A 67 10.43 -36.11 2.85
C SER A 67 9.65 -35.16 3.77
N LEU A 68 9.88 -35.24 5.08
CA LEU A 68 9.25 -34.36 6.05
C LEU A 68 9.76 -32.91 5.94
N ARG A 69 11.05 -32.71 5.66
CA ARG A 69 11.60 -31.37 5.42
C ARG A 69 11.02 -30.74 4.17
N GLU A 70 10.85 -31.53 3.11
CA GLU A 70 10.24 -31.07 1.87
C GLU A 70 8.77 -30.69 2.07
N SER A 71 8.00 -31.50 2.81
CA SER A 71 6.60 -31.20 3.11
C SER A 71 6.43 -29.91 3.93
N LEU A 72 7.26 -29.69 4.95
CA LEU A 72 7.26 -28.44 5.73
C LEU A 72 7.63 -27.22 4.87
N ALA A 73 8.63 -27.35 3.99
CA ALA A 73 9.00 -26.29 3.05
C ALA A 73 7.88 -26.01 2.05
N GLN A 74 7.12 -27.03 1.63
CA GLN A 74 5.96 -26.85 0.77
C GLN A 74 4.83 -26.10 1.48
N VAL A 75 4.50 -26.46 2.73
CA VAL A 75 3.49 -25.76 3.54
C VAL A 75 3.87 -24.30 3.76
N GLN A 76 5.15 -24.00 4.02
CA GLN A 76 5.61 -22.60 4.15
C GLN A 76 5.43 -21.82 2.85
N ARG A 77 5.76 -22.44 1.70
CA ARG A 77 5.58 -21.80 0.38
C ARG A 77 4.11 -21.53 0.09
N THR A 78 3.21 -22.48 0.35
CA THR A 78 1.77 -22.30 0.12
C THR A 78 1.19 -21.23 1.03
N ALA A 79 1.56 -21.23 2.32
CA ALA A 79 1.13 -20.20 3.26
C ALA A 79 1.60 -18.79 2.85
N ALA A 80 2.84 -18.65 2.35
CA ALA A 80 3.34 -17.37 1.86
C ALA A 80 2.60 -16.88 0.61
N ILE A 81 2.21 -17.79 -0.29
CA ILE A 81 1.40 -17.46 -1.47
C ILE A 81 -0.01 -17.02 -1.05
N GLN A 82 -0.64 -17.76 -0.13
CA GLN A 82 -1.97 -17.43 0.39
C GLN A 82 -1.97 -16.07 1.10
N ALA A 83 -0.97 -15.80 1.94
CA ALA A 83 -0.82 -14.51 2.60
C ALA A 83 -0.76 -13.34 1.60
N ARG A 84 -0.12 -13.54 0.44
CA ARG A 84 -0.08 -12.52 -0.63
C ARG A 84 -1.42 -12.38 -1.37
N GLN A 85 -2.18 -13.46 -1.51
CA GLN A 85 -3.50 -13.44 -2.14
C GLN A 85 -4.54 -12.77 -1.25
N GLU A 86 -4.48 -13.00 0.06
CA GLU A 86 -5.35 -12.39 1.07
C GLU A 86 -4.99 -10.92 1.35
N GLN A 87 -3.76 -10.51 1.03
CA GLN A 87 -3.34 -9.12 1.09
C GLN A 87 -4.00 -8.33 -0.05
N VAL A 88 -5.25 -7.92 0.18
CA VAL A 88 -5.98 -6.98 -0.68
C VAL A 88 -5.14 -5.71 -0.80
N GLN A 89 -4.50 -5.53 -1.96
CA GLN A 89 -3.82 -4.29 -2.25
C GLN A 89 -4.86 -3.21 -2.47
N ASP A 90 -4.77 -2.13 -1.71
CA ASP A 90 -5.55 -0.94 -2.01
C ASP A 90 -5.25 -0.50 -3.44
N PRO A 91 -6.28 -0.21 -4.25
CA PRO A 91 -6.05 0.28 -5.60
C PRO A 91 -5.21 1.55 -5.52
N PRO A 92 -4.27 1.76 -6.47
CA PRO A 92 -3.44 2.94 -6.46
C PRO A 92 -4.34 4.18 -6.46
N THR A 93 -4.12 5.08 -5.50
CA THR A 93 -4.86 6.34 -5.44
C THR A 93 -4.48 7.16 -6.67
N ILE A 94 -5.40 7.27 -7.64
CA ILE A 94 -5.18 8.06 -8.85
C ILE A 94 -5.25 9.54 -8.44
N THR A 95 -4.12 10.10 -8.01
CA THR A 95 -3.99 11.54 -7.85
C THR A 95 -3.92 12.17 -9.25
N ARG A 96 -5.06 12.63 -9.77
CA ARG A 96 -5.06 13.43 -11.00
C ARG A 96 -4.35 14.75 -10.70
N LYS A 97 -3.21 14.99 -11.33
CA LYS A 97 -2.55 16.30 -11.29
C LYS A 97 -3.47 17.33 -11.93
N GLY A 98 -3.89 18.34 -11.16
CA GLY A 98 -4.74 19.43 -11.66
C GLY A 98 -5.78 19.89 -10.65
N ARG A 99 -6.47 20.98 -11.01
CA ARG A 99 -7.59 21.56 -10.25
C ARG A 99 -8.72 20.51 -10.11
N PRO A 100 -9.35 20.36 -8.93
CA PRO A 100 -10.47 19.45 -8.76
C PRO A 100 -11.54 19.67 -9.83
N PRO A 101 -12.11 18.61 -10.42
CA PRO A 101 -13.13 18.74 -11.48
C PRO A 101 -14.37 19.50 -11.00
N THR A 102 -14.62 19.53 -9.69
CA THR A 102 -15.68 20.33 -9.05
C THR A 102 -15.52 21.83 -9.28
N GLN A 103 -14.32 22.31 -9.58
CA GLN A 103 -14.06 23.72 -9.84
C GLN A 103 -14.21 24.13 -11.32
N ARG A 104 -14.57 23.19 -12.22
CA ARG A 104 -14.90 23.47 -13.63
C ARG A 104 -16.41 23.46 -13.91
N LEU A 105 -17.27 23.47 -12.88
CA LEU A 105 -18.71 23.60 -13.09
C LEU A 105 -19.08 24.94 -13.74
N THR A 106 -18.30 25.99 -13.51
CA THR A 106 -18.37 27.20 -14.34
C THR A 106 -17.42 27.02 -15.53
N GLY A 107 -17.97 26.96 -16.74
CA GLY A 107 -17.17 27.04 -17.96
C GLY A 107 -16.34 28.34 -18.01
N PRO A 108 -15.39 28.48 -18.96
CA PRO A 108 -14.65 29.73 -19.14
C PRO A 108 -15.55 30.96 -19.38
N THR A 109 -16.82 30.75 -19.74
CA THR A 109 -17.83 31.78 -19.99
C THR A 109 -18.65 32.18 -18.75
N GLU A 110 -18.56 31.45 -17.63
CA GLU A 110 -19.45 31.61 -16.47
C GLU A 110 -18.72 32.05 -15.19
N GLY A 111 -17.66 32.84 -15.34
CA GLY A 111 -17.18 33.71 -14.26
C GLY A 111 -17.98 35.01 -14.26
N PRO A 112 -18.20 35.67 -13.10
CA PRO A 112 -18.86 36.97 -13.09
C PRO A 112 -18.04 37.95 -13.93
N ALA A 113 -18.71 38.69 -14.82
CA ALA A 113 -18.10 39.78 -15.57
C ALA A 113 -17.62 40.88 -14.60
N ARG A 114 -16.39 40.74 -14.10
CA ARG A 114 -15.72 41.79 -13.33
C ARG A 114 -14.92 42.66 -14.28
N GLY A 115 -15.57 43.77 -14.65
CA GLY A 115 -14.99 45.11 -14.71
C GLY A 115 -13.63 45.27 -15.39
N GLY A 116 -13.60 46.10 -16.44
CA GLY A 116 -12.37 46.53 -17.08
C GLY A 116 -11.40 47.23 -16.13
N GLY A 117 -10.11 47.07 -16.39
CA GLY A 117 -9.06 47.85 -15.74
C GLY A 117 -7.65 47.29 -15.96
N ALA A 118 -6.78 48.16 -16.48
CA ALA A 118 -5.32 48.07 -16.60
C ALA A 118 -4.72 47.22 -17.74
N ARG A 119 -4.33 47.92 -18.82
CA ARG A 119 -3.25 47.48 -19.73
C ARG A 119 -1.93 47.54 -18.96
N ILE A 120 -1.33 46.40 -18.67
CA ILE A 120 0.08 46.35 -18.26
C ILE A 120 0.91 46.53 -19.55
N PRO A 121 1.85 47.50 -19.62
CA PRO A 121 2.70 47.63 -20.78
C PRO A 121 3.61 46.40 -20.87
N MET A 122 3.65 45.81 -22.07
CA MET A 122 4.58 44.77 -22.49
C MET A 122 6.02 45.20 -22.17
N GLN A 123 6.57 44.69 -21.07
CA GLN A 123 8.00 44.68 -20.83
C GLN A 123 8.56 43.38 -21.39
N GLY A 124 9.22 43.50 -22.55
CA GLY A 124 10.30 42.69 -23.13
C GLY A 124 10.37 41.16 -22.93
N PRO A 125 11.04 40.42 -23.84
CA PRO A 125 11.33 39.01 -23.61
C PRO A 125 12.14 38.85 -22.30
N PRO A 126 11.84 37.85 -21.46
CA PRO A 126 12.61 37.62 -20.24
C PRO A 126 14.05 37.33 -20.64
N GLN A 127 14.98 38.23 -20.26
CA GLN A 127 16.40 37.97 -20.38
C GLN A 127 16.68 36.66 -19.65
N ARG A 128 17.10 35.62 -20.38
CA ARG A 128 17.58 34.37 -19.82
C ARG A 128 18.70 34.73 -18.85
N ARG A 129 18.39 34.71 -17.55
CA ARG A 129 19.42 34.83 -16.51
C ARG A 129 20.41 33.71 -16.78
N GLN A 130 21.62 34.07 -17.20
CA GLN A 130 22.67 33.10 -17.44
C GLN A 130 22.88 32.40 -16.10
N ASN A 131 22.64 31.08 -16.07
CA ASN A 131 22.73 30.32 -14.85
C ASN A 131 24.18 30.35 -14.36
N GLN A 132 24.41 30.84 -13.15
CA GLN A 132 25.69 30.75 -12.47
C GLN A 132 25.89 29.32 -11.96
N CYS A 133 27.11 28.81 -12.07
CA CYS A 133 27.47 27.53 -11.47
C CYS A 133 27.40 27.62 -9.94
N SER A 134 26.70 26.71 -9.27
CA SER A 134 26.58 26.76 -7.79
C SER A 134 27.85 26.35 -7.04
N LEU A 135 28.88 25.83 -7.73
CA LEU A 135 30.18 25.50 -7.15
C LEU A 135 31.17 26.67 -7.22
N CYS A 136 31.43 27.22 -8.42
CA CYS A 136 32.41 28.29 -8.61
C CYS A 136 31.80 29.69 -8.81
N ARG A 137 30.46 29.80 -8.94
CA ARG A 137 29.70 31.05 -9.20
C ARG A 137 30.01 31.75 -10.53
N GLU A 138 30.77 31.12 -11.43
CA GLU A 138 30.99 31.63 -12.78
C GLU A 138 29.80 31.33 -13.71
N PHE A 139 29.63 32.15 -14.73
CA PHE A 139 28.56 32.01 -15.73
C PHE A 139 28.99 31.09 -16.89
N GLY A 140 28.01 30.54 -17.61
CA GLY A 140 28.25 29.78 -18.85
C GLY A 140 28.37 28.27 -18.66
N HIS A 141 28.31 27.76 -17.43
CA HIS A 141 28.30 26.34 -17.14
C HIS A 141 27.47 26.03 -15.88
N ASN A 142 27.10 24.76 -15.68
CA ASN A 142 26.33 24.32 -14.51
C ASN A 142 27.21 23.50 -13.55
N ARG A 143 26.70 23.18 -12.35
CA ARG A 143 27.42 22.40 -11.33
C ARG A 143 27.99 21.09 -11.89
N THR A 144 27.28 20.47 -12.81
CA THR A 144 27.66 19.19 -13.44
C THR A 144 28.83 19.32 -14.41
N SER A 145 28.97 20.45 -15.10
CA SER A 145 30.05 20.71 -16.05
C SER A 145 31.14 21.65 -15.49
N CYS A 146 31.20 21.81 -14.16
CA CYS A 146 32.19 22.65 -13.49
C CYS A 146 33.56 21.95 -13.41
N SER A 147 34.62 22.63 -13.84
CA SER A 147 36.00 22.12 -13.80
C SER A 147 36.48 21.81 -12.37
N LEU A 148 36.02 22.56 -11.37
CA LEU A 148 36.33 22.30 -9.96
C LEU A 148 35.73 20.99 -9.44
N ARG A 149 34.70 20.46 -10.09
CA ARG A 149 34.11 19.17 -9.71
C ARG A 149 34.99 17.98 -10.13
N ALA A 150 35.82 18.15 -11.17
CA ALA A 150 36.69 17.09 -11.67
C ALA A 150 37.98 16.93 -10.84
N GLN A 151 38.25 17.85 -9.91
CA GLN A 151 39.43 17.85 -9.04
C GLN A 151 39.13 17.36 -7.60
N ALA A 152 37.88 16.99 -7.32
CA ALA A 152 37.42 16.45 -6.04
C ALA A 152 37.04 14.97 -6.18
#